data_AF-A0A166QAE3-F1
#
_entry.id   AF-A0A166QAE3-F1
#
_cell.length_a   1.000
_cell.length_b   1.000
_cell.length_c   1.000
_cell.angle_alpha   90.00
_cell.angle_beta   90.00
_cell.angle_gamma   90.00
#
_symmetry.space_group_name_H-M   'P 1'
#
loop_
_entity.id
_entity.type
_entity.pdbx_description
1 polymer ?
#
loop_
_entity_poly.entity_id
_entity_poly.type
_entity_poly.pdbx_seq_one_letter_code
_entity_poly.pdbx_strand_id
1 'polypeptide(L)'
;NCFQCGKSIAVKNMRQHVGGHILRSMWDVREIGLLEEVSKSMPCGFCGRSGCTAFLQKTTGATFKVETDCIFKTKISLKPAGNSTKRSPCTNRPVMCYLC
;
A
#
# COMPACT_ATOMS: atom_id res chain seq x y z
N ASN A 1 -11.03 8.95 -5.13
CA ASN A 1 -11.86 7.76 -4.83
C ASN A 1 -11.04 6.51 -5.01
N CYS A 2 -11.30 5.46 -4.23
CA CYS A 2 -10.71 4.13 -4.43
C CYS A 2 -11.14 3.60 -5.80
N PHE A 3 -10.21 3.04 -6.57
CA PHE A 3 -10.55 2.49 -7.88
C PHE A 3 -11.37 1.21 -7.75
N GLN A 4 -11.07 0.34 -6.78
CA GLN A 4 -11.73 -0.95 -6.63
C GLN A 4 -13.18 -0.83 -6.15
N CYS A 5 -13.52 0.11 -5.25
CA CYS A 5 -14.88 0.17 -4.68
C CYS A 5 -15.56 1.54 -4.80
N GLY A 6 -14.95 2.51 -5.47
CA GLY A 6 -15.52 3.84 -5.68
C GLY A 6 -15.61 4.74 -4.43
N LYS A 7 -15.30 4.23 -3.24
CA LYS A 7 -15.42 4.99 -1.98
C LYS A 7 -14.47 6.20 -1.94
N SER A 8 -14.97 7.30 -1.39
CA SER A 8 -14.18 8.50 -1.10
C SER A 8 -13.33 8.28 0.15
N ILE A 9 -12.05 7.98 -0.05
CA ILE A 9 -11.08 7.73 1.02
C ILE A 9 -10.03 8.85 1.00
N ALA A 10 -9.72 9.41 2.17
CA ALA A 10 -8.63 10.37 2.31
C ALA A 10 -7.31 9.72 1.87
N VAL A 11 -6.51 10.42 1.06
CA VAL A 11 -5.28 9.87 0.45
C VAL A 11 -4.35 9.23 1.49
N LYS A 12 -4.20 9.84 2.67
CA LYS A 12 -3.44 9.31 3.82
C LYS A 12 -3.86 7.90 4.29
N ASN A 13 -5.12 7.53 4.07
CA ASN A 13 -5.71 6.24 4.46
C ASN A 13 -5.85 5.28 3.27
N MET A 14 -5.57 5.72 2.04
CA MET A 14 -5.81 4.93 0.83
C MET A 14 -5.05 3.61 0.86
N ARG A 15 -3.80 3.64 1.31
CA ARG A 15 -2.95 2.45 1.44
C ARG A 15 -3.55 1.40 2.38
N GLN A 16 -4.08 1.81 3.53
CA GLN A 16 -4.72 0.88 4.46
C GLN A 16 -6.00 0.30 3.86
N HIS A 17 -6.79 1.15 3.21
CA HIS A 17 -8.03 0.75 2.57
C HIS A 17 -7.82 -0.26 1.43
N VAL A 18 -6.93 0.08 0.48
CA VAL A 18 -6.55 -0.78 -0.65
C VAL A 18 -5.83 -2.04 -0.18
N GLY A 19 -5.02 -1.96 0.89
CA GLY A 19 -4.42 -3.13 1.51
C GLY A 19 -5.47 -4.16 1.95
N GLY A 20 -6.65 -3.72 2.39
CA GLY A 20 -7.77 -4.61 2.67
C GLY A 20 -8.29 -5.35 1.43
N HIS A 21 -8.37 -4.65 0.29
CA HIS A 21 -8.75 -5.26 -0.98
C HIS A 21 -7.72 -6.28 -1.45
N ILE A 22 -6.43 -5.92 -1.37
CA ILE A 22 -5.33 -6.81 -1.73
C ILE A 22 -5.36 -8.08 -0.88
N LEU A 23 -5.49 -7.95 0.44
CA LEU A 23 -5.54 -9.11 1.33
C LEU A 23 -6.74 -10.01 1.00
N ARG A 24 -7.94 -9.47 0.85
CA ARG A 24 -9.11 -10.29 0.48
C ARG A 24 -8.91 -11.01 -0.85
N SER A 25 -8.38 -10.32 -1.85
CA SER A 25 -8.05 -10.94 -3.14
C SER A 25 -6.99 -12.05 -3.00
N MET A 26 -5.95 -11.86 -2.18
CA MET A 26 -4.92 -12.89 -1.93
C MET A 26 -5.47 -14.14 -1.22
N TRP A 27 -6.50 -13.97 -0.39
CA TRP A 27 -7.16 -15.06 0.34
C TRP A 27 -8.39 -15.62 -0.40
N ASP A 28 -8.57 -15.26 -1.68
CA ASP A 28 -9.72 -15.64 -2.50
C ASP A 28 -11.08 -15.29 -1.86
N VAL A 29 -11.11 -14.25 -1.04
CA VAL A 29 -12.32 -13.72 -0.41
C VAL A 29 -13.00 -12.78 -1.40
N ARG A 30 -14.13 -13.23 -1.93
CA ARG A 30 -14.94 -12.44 -2.86
C ARG A 30 -15.51 -11.19 -2.20
N GLU A 31 -15.21 -10.03 -2.77
CA GLU A 31 -15.83 -8.77 -2.38
C GLU A 31 -17.02 -8.42 -3.28
N ILE A 32 -18.15 -8.08 -2.68
CA ILE A 32 -19.36 -7.67 -3.39
C ILE A 32 -19.28 -6.17 -3.68
N GLY A 33 -19.60 -5.77 -4.90
CA GLY A 33 -19.69 -4.35 -5.29
C GLY A 33 -18.35 -3.70 -5.61
N LEU A 34 -17.35 -4.48 -6.02
CA LEU A 34 -16.15 -3.91 -6.64
C LEU A 34 -16.47 -3.39 -8.05
N LEU A 35 -15.98 -2.21 -8.37
CA LEU A 35 -15.93 -1.62 -9.72
C LEU A 35 -14.83 -2.30 -10.56
N GLU A 36 -13.72 -2.68 -9.93
CA GLU A 36 -12.64 -3.44 -10.54
C GLU A 36 -11.96 -4.34 -9.51
N GLU A 37 -11.42 -5.48 -9.97
CA GLU A 37 -10.60 -6.35 -9.12
C GLU A 37 -9.22 -5.73 -8.87
N VAL A 38 -8.58 -6.14 -7.78
CA VAL A 38 -7.16 -5.88 -7.54
C VAL A 38 -6.33 -6.66 -8.55
N SER A 39 -5.20 -6.09 -8.98
CA SER A 39 -4.27 -6.80 -9.84
C SER A 39 -3.74 -8.07 -9.16
N LYS A 40 -3.84 -9.21 -9.86
CA LYS A 40 -3.28 -10.50 -9.40
C LYS A 40 -1.75 -10.54 -9.47
N SER A 41 -1.15 -9.72 -10.35
CA SER A 41 0.30 -9.61 -10.51
C SER A 41 0.79 -8.30 -9.90
N MET A 42 1.56 -8.41 -8.80
CA MET A 42 2.17 -7.29 -8.06
C MET A 42 1.25 -6.06 -7.89
N PRO A 43 0.15 -6.17 -7.12
CA PRO A 43 -0.74 -5.04 -6.92
C PRO A 43 -0.03 -3.91 -6.16
N CYS A 44 -0.23 -2.67 -6.63
CA CYS A 44 0.26 -1.50 -5.94
C CYS A 44 -0.48 -1.33 -4.60
N GLY A 45 0.28 -1.24 -3.50
CA GLY A 45 -0.29 -1.05 -2.17
C GLY A 45 -1.07 0.26 -1.98
N PHE A 46 -1.00 1.21 -2.92
CA PHE A 46 -1.71 2.49 -2.85
C PHE A 46 -2.99 2.53 -3.70
N CYS A 47 -3.01 1.87 -4.86
CA CYS A 47 -4.13 1.94 -5.80
C CYS A 47 -4.69 0.59 -6.25
N GLY A 48 -4.09 -0.53 -5.86
CA GLY A 48 -4.55 -1.90 -6.15
C GLY A 48 -4.28 -2.37 -7.58
N ARG A 49 -3.92 -1.48 -8.49
CA ARG A 49 -3.58 -1.78 -9.89
C ARG A 49 -2.11 -2.20 -10.04
N SER A 50 -1.78 -2.87 -11.14
CA SER A 50 -0.39 -3.12 -11.56
C SER A 50 0.21 -1.89 -12.26
N GLY A 51 1.51 -1.92 -12.52
CA GLY A 51 2.21 -0.93 -13.34
C GLY A 51 2.74 0.29 -12.57
N CYS A 52 2.46 0.42 -11.27
CA CYS A 52 3.14 1.41 -10.45
C CYS A 52 4.56 0.94 -10.10
N THR A 53 5.52 1.86 -10.18
CA THR A 53 6.85 1.64 -9.63
C THR A 53 6.90 2.07 -8.17
N ALA A 54 7.62 1.31 -7.35
CA ALA A 54 7.90 1.65 -5.97
C ALA A 54 9.31 1.18 -5.59
N PHE A 55 10.12 2.09 -5.03
CA PHE A 55 11.48 1.77 -4.62
C PHE A 55 11.86 2.50 -3.33
N LEU A 56 12.86 1.96 -2.65
CA LEU A 56 13.40 2.53 -1.43
C LEU A 56 14.66 3.32 -1.79
N GLN A 57 14.52 4.64 -1.80
CA GLN A 57 15.65 5.54 -2.01
C GLN A 57 16.39 5.72 -0.68
N LYS A 58 17.67 5.36 -0.64
CA LYS A 58 18.53 5.64 0.51
C LYS A 58 18.70 7.15 0.64
N THR A 59 18.43 7.67 1.83
CA THR A 59 18.67 9.07 2.21
C THR A 59 19.93 9.16 3.07
N THR A 60 20.15 10.26 3.79
CA THR A 60 21.33 10.44 4.62
C THR A 60 21.43 9.37 5.73
N GLY A 61 22.59 8.73 5.87
CA GLY A 61 22.83 7.68 6.86
C GLY A 61 22.12 6.35 6.54
N ALA A 62 21.47 5.76 7.55
CA ALA A 62 20.75 4.47 7.46
C ALA A 62 19.23 4.64 7.23
N THR A 63 18.82 5.78 6.70
CA THR A 63 17.40 6.09 6.46
C THR A 63 17.03 5.81 5.01
N PHE A 64 15.78 5.35 4.80
CA PHE A 64 15.22 5.13 3.46
C PHE A 64 13.89 5.87 3.34
N LYS A 65 13.61 6.34 2.14
CA LYS A 65 12.33 6.93 1.75
C LYS A 65 11.69 6.04 0.69
N VAL A 66 10.37 5.86 0.79
CA VAL A 66 9.60 5.22 -0.27
C VAL A 66 9.33 6.26 -1.36
N GLU A 67 9.76 5.96 -2.57
CA GLU A 67 9.38 6.68 -3.78
C GLU A 67 8.44 5.81 -4.62
N THR A 68 7.45 6.45 -5.24
CA THR A 68 6.49 5.78 -6.14
C THR A 68 5.86 6.80 -7.08
N ASP A 69 5.51 6.34 -8.28
CA ASP A 69 4.76 7.09 -9.29
C ASP A 69 3.23 7.06 -9.06
N CYS A 70 2.75 6.30 -8.08
CA CYS A 70 1.32 6.16 -7.85
C CYS A 70 0.64 7.49 -7.51
N ILE A 71 -0.53 7.75 -8.10
CA ILE A 71 -1.32 8.96 -7.82
C ILE A 71 -1.76 9.11 -6.36
N PHE A 72 -1.88 7.98 -5.64
CA PHE A 72 -2.25 7.94 -4.23
C PHE A 72 -1.03 7.86 -3.30
N LYS A 73 0.16 8.22 -3.80
CA LYS A 73 1.38 8.20 -3.00
C LYS A 73 1.24 9.04 -1.74
N THR A 74 1.66 8.46 -0.63
CA THR A 74 1.74 9.13 0.66
C THR A 74 3.12 8.94 1.26
N LYS A 75 3.56 9.91 2.06
CA LYS A 75 4.83 9.79 2.78
C LYS A 75 4.73 8.63 3.77
N ILE A 76 5.65 7.66 3.63
CA ILE A 76 5.79 6.55 4.57
C ILE A 76 7.05 6.78 5.41
N SER A 77 6.85 6.99 6.70
CA SER A 77 7.95 7.03 7.67
C SER A 77 8.25 5.61 8.14
N LEU A 78 9.38 5.04 7.68
CA LEU A 78 9.74 3.65 8.00
C LEU A 78 10.02 3.41 9.48
N LYS A 79 10.61 4.39 10.19
CA LYS A 79 10.94 4.27 11.62
C LYS A 79 9.67 4.10 12.49
N PRO A 80 8.65 4.97 12.42
CA PRO A 80 7.37 4.75 13.10
C PRO A 80 6.64 3.48 12.63
N ALA A 81 6.73 3.13 11.35
CA ALA A 81 6.13 1.90 10.83
C ALA A 81 6.76 0.61 11.41
N GLY A 82 7.87 0.70 12.16
CA GLY A 82 8.38 -0.44 12.94
C GLY A 82 7.57 -0.75 14.20
N ASN A 83 6.77 0.20 14.69
CA ASN A 83 6.11 0.09 15.98
C ASN A 83 4.60 -0.04 15.81
N SER A 84 4.07 -1.21 16.18
CA SER A 84 2.62 -1.41 16.27
C SER A 84 2.06 -0.61 17.46
N THR A 85 0.87 -0.04 17.29
CA THR A 85 0.17 0.68 18.36
C THR A 85 -1.27 0.19 18.47
N LYS A 86 -1.93 0.40 19.62
CA LYS A 86 -3.36 0.06 19.76
C LYS A 86 -4.25 0.69 18.67
N ARG A 87 -3.88 1.89 18.18
CA ARG A 87 -4.61 2.61 17.11
C ARG A 87 -4.21 2.18 15.70
N SER A 88 -3.05 1.54 15.54
CA SER A 88 -2.51 1.07 14.26
C SER A 88 -1.78 -0.27 14.49
N PRO A 89 -2.55 -1.37 14.65
CA PRO A 89 -1.97 -2.66 15.00
C PRO A 89 -1.15 -3.27 13.85
N CYS A 90 -1.55 -2.98 12.60
CA CYS A 90 -0.82 -3.33 11.39
C CYS A 90 -0.14 -2.10 10.84
N THR A 91 1.19 -2.03 10.99
CA THR A 91 1.96 -0.88 10.53
C THR A 91 2.12 -0.85 9.00
N ASN A 92 1.81 -1.97 8.33
CA ASN A 92 2.08 -2.20 6.92
C ASN A 92 3.48 -1.69 6.59
N ARG A 93 4.53 -2.09 7.31
CA ARG A 93 5.87 -1.58 7.02
C ARG A 93 6.34 -2.15 5.67
N PRO A 94 6.83 -1.32 4.73
CA PRO A 94 7.54 -1.82 3.56
C PRO A 94 8.70 -2.72 3.98
N VAL A 95 8.78 -3.91 3.38
CA VAL A 95 9.86 -4.88 3.64
C VAL A 95 11.02 -4.55 2.68
N MET A 96 12.24 -4.53 3.22
CA MET A 96 13.43 -4.38 2.38
C MET A 96 13.64 -5.68 1.58
N CYS A 97 13.59 -5.58 0.26
CA CYS A 97 14.08 -6.64 -0.62
C CYS A 97 15.61 -6.58 -0.63
N TYR A 98 16.30 -7.63 -0.17
CA TYR A 98 17.76 -7.73 -0.26
C TYR A 98 18.26 -8.35 -1.57
N LEU A 99 17.35 -8.66 -2.50
CA LEU A 99 17.63 -9.30 -3.78
C LEU A 99 17.64 -8.31 -4.97
N CYS A 100 17.35 -7.02 -4.74
CA CYS A 100 16.93 -6.05 -5.76
C CYS A 100 18.01 -5.01 -6.14
#